data_AF-A0AAJ6VDJ8-F1
#
_entry.id   AF-A0AAJ6VDJ8-F1
#
_cell.length_a   1.000
_cell.length_b   1.000
_cell.length_c   1.000
_cell.angle_alpha   90.00
_cell.angle_beta   90.00
_cell.angle_gamma   90.00
#
_symmetry.space_group_name_H-M   'P 1'
#
loop_
_entity.id
_entity.type
_entity.pdbx_description
1 polymer ?
#
loop_
_entity_poly.entity_id
_entity_poly.type
_entity_poly.pdbx_seq_one_letter_code
_entity_poly.pdbx_strand_id
1 'polypeptide(L)'
;MPFFLFIAGVSLALVYKKVPNRIEATWKAVIKAIKLFLLGVVIQGGYFHGINSLTYGVDMKRIRWLGILQKISVGYIVAALCEIWLSCRTRREVSFLKSYYWHWCVAFSLSAIYLGLLYGLYVPDWQFEMSKATSSVFPTNHSYIYMVKCSLRGNLGPACNSAGMIDRYILGIDHLYKKPVYRNLKECNMSTDGHVPDNSASWCHAPFDPEGVLSSLTAAVTCIIGLQYGHLLAHLQDHKGRMEKWTLFSFSLLVVGLLLAVIGDPVNKSLYTFSYMLITSASAGITYSALYLLVDVYEYRCLTFVLEWMGKHSLSIFVLVSSNLAVITIQGFCWAAPENNMIHWFVSRFVRR
;
A
#
# COMPACT_ATOMS: atom_id res chain seq x y z
N MET A 1 5.02 -1.77 -1.95
CA MET A 1 3.74 -2.20 -1.36
C MET A 1 3.18 -3.49 -1.96
N PRO A 2 2.97 -3.65 -3.28
CA PRO A 2 2.36 -4.87 -3.83
C PRO A 2 3.13 -6.16 -3.50
N PHE A 3 4.48 -6.12 -3.57
CA PHE A 3 5.35 -7.24 -3.23
C PHE A 3 5.25 -7.64 -1.75
N PHE A 4 5.00 -6.68 -0.85
CA PHE A 4 4.86 -6.95 0.57
C PHE A 4 3.53 -7.66 0.88
N LEU A 5 2.44 -7.24 0.24
CA LEU A 5 1.15 -7.91 0.35
C LEU A 5 1.23 -9.35 -0.18
N PHE A 6 1.90 -9.52 -1.32
CA PHE A 6 2.14 -10.84 -1.90
C PHE A 6 2.90 -11.76 -0.94
N ILE A 7 4.04 -11.33 -0.40
CA ILE A 7 4.83 -12.18 0.51
C ILE A 7 4.13 -12.40 1.86
N ALA A 8 3.33 -11.45 2.35
CA ALA A 8 2.48 -11.64 3.51
C ALA A 8 1.49 -12.79 3.27
N GLY A 9 0.89 -12.85 2.06
CA GLY A 9 0.10 -13.97 1.59
C GLY A 9 0.86 -15.30 1.61
N VAL A 10 2.05 -15.35 1.00
CA VAL A 10 2.91 -16.57 0.99
C VAL A 10 3.16 -17.07 2.42
N SER A 11 3.47 -16.17 3.35
CA SER A 11 3.77 -16.52 4.74
C SER A 11 2.58 -17.15 5.48
N LEU A 12 1.35 -16.72 5.17
CA LEU A 12 0.13 -17.23 5.80
C LEU A 12 -0.08 -18.73 5.53
N ALA A 13 0.19 -19.17 4.30
CA ALA A 13 0.08 -20.58 3.92
C ALA A 13 1.05 -21.49 4.71
N LEU A 14 2.20 -20.95 5.12
CA LEU A 14 3.18 -21.66 5.94
C LEU A 14 2.79 -21.66 7.41
N VAL A 15 2.37 -20.51 7.94
CA VAL A 15 1.97 -20.33 9.35
C VAL A 15 0.75 -21.17 9.69
N TYR A 16 -0.28 -21.17 8.84
CA TYR A 16 -1.52 -21.90 9.06
C TYR A 16 -1.54 -23.29 8.41
N LYS A 17 -0.37 -23.83 8.04
CA LYS A 17 -0.24 -25.18 7.45
C LYS A 17 -0.86 -26.29 8.31
N LYS A 18 -0.81 -26.14 9.64
CA LYS A 18 -1.44 -27.03 10.63
C LYS A 18 -2.16 -26.19 11.67
N VAL A 19 -3.49 -26.11 11.57
CA VAL A 19 -4.33 -25.40 12.54
C VAL A 19 -5.05 -26.42 13.43
N PRO A 20 -4.62 -26.60 14.69
CA PRO A 20 -5.28 -27.52 15.61
C PRO A 20 -6.63 -26.97 16.11
N ASN A 21 -6.74 -25.65 16.35
CA ASN A 21 -7.97 -24.98 16.76
C ASN A 21 -8.19 -23.71 15.93
N ARG A 22 -9.28 -23.67 15.17
CA ARG A 22 -9.62 -22.56 14.25
C ARG A 22 -9.94 -21.26 14.98
N ILE A 23 -10.58 -21.34 16.15
CA ILE A 23 -10.98 -20.16 16.94
C ILE A 23 -9.73 -19.46 17.47
N GLU A 24 -8.84 -20.23 18.10
CA GLU A 24 -7.57 -19.72 18.63
C GLU A 24 -6.69 -19.12 17.52
N ALA A 25 -6.62 -19.79 16.36
CA ALA A 25 -5.90 -19.27 15.20
C ALA A 25 -6.48 -17.95 14.68
N THR A 26 -7.82 -17.84 14.64
CA THR A 26 -8.53 -16.62 14.24
C THR A 26 -8.23 -15.49 15.20
N TRP A 27 -8.30 -15.74 16.51
CA TRP A 27 -8.01 -14.72 17.53
C TRP A 27 -6.56 -14.21 17.43
N LYS A 28 -5.59 -15.10 17.24
CA LYS A 28 -4.19 -14.72 16.98
C LYS A 28 -4.03 -13.87 15.72
N ALA A 29 -4.75 -14.20 14.64
CA ALA A 29 -4.74 -13.42 13.41
C ALA A 29 -5.29 -12.01 13.63
N VAL A 30 -6.44 -11.91 14.31
CA VAL A 30 -7.12 -10.65 14.64
C VAL A 30 -6.24 -9.77 15.52
N ILE A 31 -5.65 -10.30 16.59
CA ILE A 31 -4.75 -9.52 17.47
C ILE A 31 -3.57 -8.96 16.67
N LYS A 32 -2.96 -9.76 15.78
CA LYS A 32 -1.85 -9.29 14.95
C LYS A 32 -2.29 -8.18 13.99
N ALA A 33 -3.46 -8.32 13.37
CA ALA A 33 -4.04 -7.30 12.51
C ALA A 33 -4.32 -5.99 13.29
N ILE A 34 -4.90 -6.07 14.49
CA ILE A 34 -5.16 -4.91 15.35
C ILE A 34 -3.85 -4.23 15.75
N LYS A 35 -2.82 -4.98 16.17
CA LYS A 35 -1.51 -4.41 16.51
C LYS A 35 -0.88 -3.67 15.34
N LEU A 36 -0.92 -4.26 14.13
CA LEU A 36 -0.41 -3.62 12.91
C LEU A 36 -1.21 -2.36 12.54
N PHE A 37 -2.54 -2.41 12.70
CA PHE A 37 -3.42 -1.29 12.41
C PHE A 37 -3.16 -0.11 13.37
N LEU A 38 -3.14 -0.37 14.67
CA LEU A 38 -2.87 0.65 15.70
C LEU A 38 -1.48 1.25 15.54
N LEU A 39 -0.46 0.43 15.29
CA LEU A 39 0.88 0.91 14.99
C LEU A 39 0.87 1.84 13.76
N GLY A 40 0.10 1.49 12.73
CA GLY A 40 -0.06 2.31 11.53
C GLY A 40 -0.66 3.68 11.82
N VAL A 41 -1.71 3.74 12.64
CA VAL A 41 -2.36 4.99 13.06
C VAL A 41 -1.42 5.84 13.90
N VAL A 42 -0.63 5.24 14.80
CA VAL A 42 0.36 5.99 15.60
C VAL A 42 1.45 6.59 14.71
N ILE A 43 1.99 5.84 13.76
CA ILE A 43 3.07 6.35 12.89
C ILE A 43 2.55 7.44 11.94
N GLN A 44 1.36 7.27 11.35
CA GLN A 44 0.85 8.17 10.32
C GLN A 44 -0.04 9.29 10.85
N GLY A 45 -0.61 9.12 12.05
CA GLY A 45 -1.53 10.06 12.68
C GLY A 45 -0.89 11.33 13.23
N GLY A 46 0.35 11.65 12.82
CA GLY A 46 1.01 12.89 13.19
C GLY A 46 1.64 12.88 14.58
N TYR A 47 1.84 11.73 15.23
CA TYR A 47 2.61 11.68 16.49
C TYR A 47 4.07 12.13 16.30
N PHE A 48 4.63 11.91 15.11
CA PHE A 48 5.96 12.37 14.73
C PHE A 48 5.83 13.60 13.82
N HIS A 49 5.93 14.78 14.41
CA HIS A 49 5.91 16.05 13.69
C HIS A 49 7.21 16.27 12.91
N GLY A 50 7.14 17.08 11.86
CA GLY A 50 8.30 17.48 11.08
C GLY A 50 9.29 18.28 11.93
N ILE A 51 10.55 18.26 11.51
CA ILE A 51 11.73 18.87 12.14
C ILE A 51 11.54 20.37 12.51
N ASN A 52 10.59 21.04 11.86
CA ASN A 52 10.36 22.49 11.96
C ASN A 52 9.12 22.89 12.81
N SER A 53 8.37 21.93 13.37
CA SER A 53 7.20 22.25 14.21
C SER A 53 7.42 21.75 15.64
N LEU A 54 7.71 22.68 16.54
CA LEU A 54 7.91 22.47 17.99
C LEU A 54 6.62 22.18 18.77
N THR A 55 5.47 22.14 18.10
CA THR A 55 4.17 21.85 18.71
C THR A 55 3.99 20.34 18.85
N TYR A 56 4.15 19.83 20.07
CA TYR A 56 3.81 18.46 20.43
C TYR A 56 2.30 18.36 20.70
N GLY A 57 1.57 17.66 19.84
CA GLY A 57 0.14 17.39 20.02
C GLY A 57 -0.48 16.71 18.79
N VAL A 58 -1.42 15.79 18.99
CA VAL A 58 -2.13 15.12 17.89
C VAL A 58 -3.44 15.86 17.62
N ASP A 59 -3.57 16.46 16.44
CA ASP A 59 -4.84 17.02 15.99
C ASP A 59 -5.78 15.88 15.58
N MET A 60 -6.64 15.47 16.52
CA MET A 60 -7.62 14.40 16.30
C MET A 60 -8.57 14.70 15.12
N LYS A 61 -8.77 15.97 14.76
CA LYS A 61 -9.62 16.36 13.62
C LYS A 61 -8.94 16.15 12.27
N ARG A 62 -7.62 15.96 12.24
CA ARG A 62 -6.82 15.83 11.00
C ARG A 62 -6.02 14.53 10.94
N ILE A 63 -6.32 13.57 11.82
CA ILE A 63 -5.61 12.29 11.87
C ILE A 63 -5.87 11.48 10.60
N ARG A 64 -4.83 10.92 9.97
CA ARG A 64 -5.00 10.05 8.81
C ARG A 64 -5.30 8.62 9.26
N TRP A 65 -6.54 8.16 9.01
CA TRP A 65 -7.00 6.84 9.46
C TRP A 65 -6.46 5.68 8.60
N LEU A 66 -6.46 5.84 7.28
CA LEU A 66 -6.01 4.81 6.34
C LEU A 66 -4.61 5.10 5.81
N GLY A 67 -3.88 4.01 5.60
CA GLY A 67 -2.45 4.08 5.43
C GLY A 67 -1.85 2.74 5.05
N ILE A 68 -0.53 2.74 4.90
CA ILE A 68 0.21 1.60 4.36
C ILE A 68 0.05 0.36 5.26
N LEU A 69 0.25 0.49 6.58
CA LEU A 69 0.08 -0.64 7.50
C LEU A 69 -1.37 -1.08 7.63
N GLN A 70 -2.32 -0.14 7.60
CA GLN A 70 -3.74 -0.42 7.73
C GLN A 70 -4.21 -1.27 6.55
N LYS A 71 -3.81 -0.91 5.33
CA LYS A 71 -4.08 -1.68 4.12
C LYS A 71 -3.46 -3.08 4.16
N ILE A 72 -2.22 -3.19 4.64
CA ILE A 72 -1.56 -4.49 4.87
C ILE A 72 -2.33 -5.32 5.90
N SER A 73 -2.81 -4.69 6.98
CA SER A 73 -3.58 -5.35 8.02
C SER A 73 -4.91 -5.91 7.48
N VAL A 74 -5.63 -5.12 6.68
CA VAL A 74 -6.87 -5.55 6.01
C VAL A 74 -6.61 -6.71 5.05
N GLY A 75 -5.57 -6.61 4.21
CA GLY A 75 -5.21 -7.72 3.31
C GLY A 75 -4.81 -8.99 4.04
N TYR A 76 -4.05 -8.85 5.14
CA TYR A 76 -3.63 -9.95 6.00
C TYR A 76 -4.81 -10.67 6.65
N ILE A 77 -5.74 -9.94 7.28
CA ILE A 77 -6.86 -10.57 7.99
C ILE A 77 -7.81 -11.29 7.04
N VAL A 78 -8.10 -10.71 5.87
CA VAL A 78 -8.95 -11.36 4.86
C VAL A 78 -8.31 -12.65 4.37
N ALA A 79 -7.03 -12.63 4.00
CA ALA A 79 -6.33 -13.83 3.56
C ALA A 79 -6.19 -14.88 4.66
N ALA A 80 -5.94 -14.47 5.92
CA ALA A 80 -5.86 -15.38 7.06
C ALA A 80 -7.20 -16.06 7.37
N LEU A 81 -8.31 -15.31 7.34
CA LEU A 81 -9.65 -15.86 7.53
C LEU A 81 -10.02 -16.81 6.39
N CYS A 82 -9.68 -16.48 5.15
CA CYS A 82 -9.84 -17.39 4.02
C CYS A 82 -9.11 -18.72 4.29
N GLU A 83 -7.84 -18.66 4.69
CA GLU A 83 -7.05 -19.86 4.95
C GLU A 83 -7.58 -20.69 6.13
N ILE A 84 -7.99 -20.06 7.22
CA ILE A 84 -8.44 -20.80 8.42
C ILE A 84 -9.80 -21.48 8.20
N TRP A 85 -10.72 -20.81 7.49
CA TRP A 85 -12.12 -21.24 7.40
C TRP A 85 -12.45 -21.96 6.09
N LEU A 86 -11.89 -21.54 4.96
CA LEU A 86 -12.23 -22.03 3.62
C LEU A 86 -11.29 -23.14 3.12
N SER A 87 -10.18 -23.39 3.82
CA SER A 87 -9.24 -24.46 3.48
C SER A 87 -9.85 -25.83 3.79
N CYS A 88 -10.58 -26.39 2.82
CA CYS A 88 -11.03 -27.78 2.82
C CYS A 88 -9.89 -28.67 2.33
N ARG A 89 -9.05 -29.13 3.26
CA ARG A 89 -7.93 -30.02 2.93
C ARG A 89 -8.43 -31.45 2.72
N THR A 90 -8.91 -31.75 1.51
CA THR A 90 -9.16 -33.13 1.11
C THR A 90 -7.82 -33.86 0.99
N ARG A 91 -7.65 -34.95 1.74
CA ARG A 91 -6.42 -35.77 1.82
C ARG A 91 -6.11 -36.56 0.53
N ARG A 92 -6.96 -36.48 -0.50
CA ARG A 92 -6.79 -37.19 -1.78
C ARG A 92 -6.23 -36.24 -2.83
N GLU A 93 -5.41 -36.80 -3.72
CA GLU A 93 -4.77 -36.22 -4.91
C GLU A 93 -5.74 -35.62 -5.94
N VAL A 94 -6.75 -34.89 -5.48
CA VAL A 94 -7.65 -34.15 -6.37
C VAL A 94 -6.92 -32.86 -6.75
N SER A 95 -6.89 -32.58 -8.05
CA SER A 95 -6.23 -31.42 -8.67
C SER A 95 -6.20 -30.18 -7.76
N PHE A 96 -5.00 -29.62 -7.59
CA PHE A 96 -4.70 -28.45 -6.75
C PHE A 96 -5.74 -27.33 -6.88
N LEU A 97 -6.27 -27.11 -8.09
CA LEU A 97 -7.30 -26.10 -8.37
C LEU A 97 -8.64 -26.33 -7.64
N LYS A 98 -9.04 -27.60 -7.45
CA LYS A 98 -10.32 -27.92 -6.78
C LYS A 98 -10.23 -27.76 -5.26
N SER A 99 -9.04 -27.93 -4.68
CA SER A 99 -8.83 -27.77 -3.23
C SER A 99 -8.87 -26.30 -2.78
N TYR A 100 -8.55 -25.35 -3.67
CA TYR A 100 -8.48 -23.92 -3.36
C TYR A 100 -9.54 -23.08 -4.10
N TYR A 101 -10.59 -23.74 -4.59
CA TYR A 101 -11.69 -23.10 -5.34
C TYR A 101 -12.33 -21.94 -4.55
N TRP A 102 -12.57 -22.14 -3.25
CA TRP A 102 -13.17 -21.10 -2.39
C TRP A 102 -12.30 -19.85 -2.25
N HIS A 103 -10.97 -19.98 -2.25
CA HIS A 103 -10.08 -18.82 -2.22
C HIS A 103 -10.22 -17.99 -3.49
N TRP A 104 -10.32 -18.65 -4.65
CA TRP A 104 -10.57 -17.99 -5.93
C TRP A 104 -11.95 -17.34 -5.98
N CYS A 105 -13.00 -18.00 -5.46
CA CYS A 105 -14.32 -17.39 -5.36
C CYS A 105 -14.31 -16.09 -4.55
N VAL A 106 -13.58 -16.04 -3.43
CA VAL A 106 -13.44 -14.82 -2.63
C VAL A 106 -12.64 -13.78 -3.41
N ALA A 107 -11.53 -14.14 -4.04
CA ALA A 107 -10.71 -13.22 -4.84
C ALA A 107 -11.51 -12.60 -6.00
N PHE A 108 -12.28 -13.41 -6.74
CA PHE A 108 -13.14 -12.93 -7.83
C PHE A 108 -14.29 -12.07 -7.31
N SER A 109 -14.92 -12.46 -6.19
CA SER A 109 -15.99 -11.66 -5.56
C SER A 109 -15.48 -10.29 -5.13
N LEU A 110 -14.34 -10.22 -4.46
CA LEU A 110 -13.72 -8.95 -4.05
C LEU A 110 -13.33 -8.10 -5.25
N SER A 111 -12.81 -8.73 -6.31
CA SER A 111 -12.44 -8.03 -7.55
C SER A 111 -13.67 -7.49 -8.29
N ALA A 112 -14.77 -8.26 -8.33
CA ALA A 112 -16.04 -7.83 -8.92
C ALA A 112 -16.67 -6.67 -8.15
N ILE A 113 -16.64 -6.72 -6.81
CA ILE A 113 -17.09 -5.61 -5.95
C ILE A 113 -16.23 -4.37 -6.23
N TYR A 114 -14.90 -4.52 -6.29
CA TYR A 114 -14.00 -3.42 -6.62
C TYR A 114 -14.33 -2.78 -7.96
N LEU A 115 -14.45 -3.58 -9.03
CA LEU A 115 -14.77 -3.09 -10.37
C LEU A 115 -16.16 -2.45 -10.44
N GLY A 116 -17.16 -3.06 -9.79
CA GLY A 116 -18.51 -2.54 -9.72
C GLY A 116 -18.59 -1.19 -9.02
N LEU A 117 -17.88 -1.01 -7.91
CA LEU A 117 -17.80 0.27 -7.20
C LEU A 117 -16.98 1.30 -7.98
N LEU A 118 -15.87 0.88 -8.58
CA LEU A 118 -14.98 1.79 -9.31
C LEU A 118 -15.67 2.38 -10.55
N TYR A 119 -16.31 1.54 -11.35
CA TYR A 119 -16.90 1.95 -12.63
C TYR A 119 -18.41 2.28 -12.55
N GLY A 120 -19.14 1.69 -11.61
CA GLY A 120 -20.60 1.82 -11.54
C GLY A 120 -21.12 3.06 -10.80
N LEU A 121 -20.35 3.61 -9.87
CA LEU A 121 -20.78 4.75 -9.05
C LEU A 121 -20.70 6.08 -9.80
N TYR A 122 -21.72 6.91 -9.59
CA TYR A 122 -21.77 8.29 -10.07
C TYR A 122 -21.09 9.23 -9.08
N VAL A 123 -20.17 10.06 -9.57
CA VAL A 123 -19.43 11.02 -8.76
C VAL A 123 -20.02 12.42 -8.99
N PRO A 124 -20.72 13.00 -8.00
CA PRO A 124 -21.23 14.36 -8.10
C PRO A 124 -20.11 15.39 -7.93
N ASP A 125 -20.41 16.63 -8.32
CA ASP A 125 -19.56 17.79 -8.03
C ASP A 125 -19.45 18.00 -6.51
N TRP A 126 -18.31 18.49 -6.06
CA TRP A 126 -18.03 18.64 -4.64
C TRP A 126 -17.12 19.83 -4.35
N GLN A 127 -17.17 20.30 -3.10
CA GLN A 127 -16.33 21.37 -2.59
C GLN A 127 -15.52 20.94 -1.38
N PHE A 128 -14.40 21.61 -1.18
CA PHE A 128 -13.61 21.51 0.02
C PHE A 128 -13.01 22.87 0.39
N GLU A 129 -12.79 23.05 1.69
CA GLU A 129 -12.21 24.26 2.27
C GLU A 129 -10.77 23.99 2.70
N MET A 130 -9.86 24.89 2.34
CA MET A 130 -8.47 24.85 2.80
C MET A 130 -8.12 26.14 3.52
N SER A 131 -7.68 26.01 4.77
CA SER A 131 -7.12 27.12 5.55
C SER A 131 -5.63 27.24 5.24
N LYS A 132 -5.20 28.34 4.63
CA LYS A 132 -3.79 28.67 4.43
C LYS A 132 -3.34 29.52 5.62
N ALA A 133 -2.45 29.01 6.46
CA ALA A 133 -1.77 29.85 7.45
C ALA A 133 -0.67 30.62 6.72
N THR A 134 -0.91 31.90 6.44
CA THR A 134 0.13 32.79 5.91
C THR A 134 1.15 33.07 7.02
N SER A 135 2.44 32.89 6.70
CA SER A 135 3.57 33.20 7.58
C SER A 135 3.78 34.71 7.75
N SER A 136 2.71 35.47 7.97
CA SER A 136 2.76 36.91 8.28
C SER A 136 2.34 37.14 9.72
N VAL A 137 2.93 38.18 10.34
CA VAL A 137 2.83 38.57 11.76
C VAL A 137 1.39 38.72 12.30
N PHE A 138 0.38 38.74 11.43
CA PHE A 138 -1.03 38.57 11.77
C PHE A 138 -1.61 37.36 11.00
N PRO A 139 -2.15 36.33 11.70
CA PRO A 139 -2.81 35.21 11.05
C PRO A 139 -4.19 35.67 10.54
N THR A 140 -4.27 36.13 9.30
CA THR A 140 -5.55 36.21 8.61
C THR A 140 -5.90 34.82 8.08
N ASN A 141 -6.86 34.16 8.73
CA ASN A 141 -7.42 32.89 8.26
C ASN A 141 -8.25 33.14 6.99
N HIS A 142 -7.60 33.28 5.84
CA HIS A 142 -8.31 33.21 4.57
C HIS A 142 -8.55 31.72 4.26
N SER A 143 -9.82 31.32 4.30
CA SER A 143 -10.24 30.02 3.80
C SER A 143 -10.62 30.13 2.34
N TYR A 144 -9.99 29.29 1.51
CA TYR A 144 -10.30 29.19 0.10
C TYR A 144 -11.24 28.00 -0.10
N ILE A 145 -12.38 28.25 -0.73
CA ILE A 145 -13.34 27.21 -1.11
C ILE A 145 -13.05 26.82 -2.56
N TYR A 146 -12.65 25.56 -2.76
CA TYR A 146 -12.41 25.00 -4.08
C TYR A 146 -13.59 24.13 -4.49
N MET A 147 -14.14 24.39 -5.68
CA MET A 147 -15.17 23.58 -6.31
C MET A 147 -14.56 22.67 -7.38
N VAL A 148 -14.81 21.37 -7.30
CA VAL A 148 -14.37 20.37 -8.28
C VAL A 148 -15.60 19.86 -9.04
N LYS A 149 -15.60 20.09 -10.36
CA LYS A 149 -16.65 19.61 -11.26
C LYS A 149 -16.29 18.24 -11.81
N CYS A 150 -17.13 17.24 -11.55
CA CYS A 150 -16.95 15.86 -11.94
C CYS A 150 -18.12 15.38 -12.78
N SER A 151 -19.34 15.35 -12.22
CA SER A 151 -20.62 14.95 -12.85
C SER A 151 -20.56 13.79 -13.86
N LEU A 152 -19.79 12.72 -13.55
CA LEU A 152 -19.48 11.62 -14.46
C LEU A 152 -19.44 10.26 -13.73
N ARG A 153 -19.50 9.16 -14.49
CA ARG A 153 -19.30 7.77 -14.00
C ARG A 153 -18.00 7.20 -14.54
N GLY A 154 -17.36 6.31 -13.77
CA GLY A 154 -16.22 5.52 -14.22
C GLY A 154 -14.96 6.30 -14.59
N ASN A 155 -14.86 7.58 -14.19
CA ASN A 155 -13.65 8.36 -14.43
C ASN A 155 -12.53 7.93 -13.46
N LEU A 156 -11.36 7.60 -14.00
CA LEU A 156 -10.16 7.21 -13.24
C LEU A 156 -9.17 8.36 -13.05
N GLY A 157 -9.55 9.57 -13.50
CA GLY A 157 -8.78 10.78 -13.38
C GLY A 157 -8.63 11.29 -11.93
N PRO A 158 -7.80 12.33 -11.74
CA PRO A 158 -7.58 12.93 -10.42
C PRO A 158 -8.88 13.56 -9.89
N ALA A 159 -9.08 13.49 -8.57
CA ALA A 159 -10.19 14.08 -7.79
C ALA A 159 -11.65 13.64 -8.13
N CYS A 160 -11.91 13.10 -9.32
CA CYS A 160 -13.24 12.73 -9.80
C CYS A 160 -13.50 11.22 -9.89
N ASN A 161 -12.62 10.41 -9.30
CA ASN A 161 -12.82 8.97 -9.22
C ASN A 161 -13.73 8.58 -8.03
N SER A 162 -14.43 7.47 -8.19
CA SER A 162 -15.36 6.92 -7.19
C SER A 162 -14.63 6.43 -5.94
N ALA A 163 -13.39 5.94 -6.06
CA ALA A 163 -12.57 5.57 -4.90
C ALA A 163 -12.40 6.73 -3.93
N GLY A 164 -11.96 7.89 -4.44
CA GLY A 164 -11.82 9.11 -3.65
C GLY A 164 -13.14 9.67 -3.17
N MET A 165 -14.26 9.45 -3.88
CA MET A 165 -15.60 9.76 -3.38
C MET A 165 -15.93 8.91 -2.14
N ILE A 166 -15.79 7.59 -2.23
CA ILE A 166 -16.04 6.67 -1.11
C ILE A 166 -15.19 7.07 0.10
N ASP A 167 -13.90 7.34 -0.11
CA ASP A 167 -13.01 7.73 0.98
C ASP A 167 -13.42 9.05 1.63
N ARG A 168 -13.89 10.04 0.85
CA ARG A 168 -14.43 11.30 1.39
C ARG A 168 -15.67 11.09 2.25
N TYR A 169 -16.58 10.19 1.85
CA TYR A 169 -17.80 9.90 2.61
C TYR A 169 -17.52 9.07 3.87
N ILE A 170 -16.64 8.08 3.81
CA ILE A 170 -16.38 7.16 4.92
C ILE A 170 -15.39 7.77 5.92
N LEU A 171 -14.29 8.35 5.44
CA LEU A 171 -13.22 8.86 6.29
C LEU A 171 -13.39 10.33 6.66
N GLY A 172 -14.06 11.11 5.80
CA GLY A 172 -14.11 12.57 5.90
C GLY A 172 -12.93 13.26 5.24
N ILE A 173 -13.15 14.46 4.72
CA ILE A 173 -12.18 15.23 3.91
C ILE A 173 -10.92 15.59 4.71
N ASP A 174 -11.08 15.93 5.99
CA ASP A 174 -9.96 16.33 6.86
C ASP A 174 -8.99 15.19 7.20
N HIS A 175 -9.43 13.94 7.05
CA HIS A 175 -8.66 12.74 7.35
C HIS A 175 -7.95 12.15 6.12
N LEU A 176 -8.14 12.77 4.95
CA LEU A 176 -7.49 12.36 3.70
C LEU A 176 -6.09 12.94 3.57
N TYR A 177 -5.27 12.26 2.77
CA TYR A 177 -3.92 12.72 2.50
C TYR A 177 -3.90 14.00 1.66
N LYS A 178 -3.33 15.08 2.23
CA LYS A 178 -3.32 16.44 1.66
C LYS A 178 -2.28 16.68 0.56
N LYS A 179 -1.33 15.76 0.36
CA LYS A 179 -0.25 15.89 -0.65
C LYS A 179 -0.31 14.76 -1.69
N PRO A 180 -1.44 14.58 -2.40
CA PRO A 180 -1.58 13.44 -3.31
C PRO A 180 -0.62 13.51 -4.48
N VAL A 181 -0.33 12.35 -5.08
CA VAL A 181 0.66 12.21 -6.17
C VAL A 181 0.30 13.08 -7.38
N TYR A 182 -0.99 13.28 -7.66
CA TYR A 182 -1.41 14.07 -8.81
C TYR A 182 -1.09 15.56 -8.67
N ARG A 183 -0.70 16.05 -7.50
CA ARG A 183 -0.14 17.39 -7.34
C ARG A 183 1.14 17.60 -8.14
N ASN A 184 1.86 16.52 -8.44
CA ASN A 184 3.11 16.53 -9.20
C ASN A 184 2.90 16.41 -10.72
N LEU A 185 1.64 16.35 -11.18
CA LEU A 185 1.34 16.41 -12.61
C LEU A 185 1.72 17.79 -13.16
N LYS A 186 2.15 17.82 -14.43
CA LYS A 186 2.65 19.04 -15.09
C LYS A 186 1.59 20.14 -15.11
N GLU A 187 0.34 19.75 -15.18
CA GLU A 187 -0.87 20.58 -15.17
C GLU A 187 -1.01 21.42 -13.88
N CYS A 188 -0.43 20.97 -12.76
CA CYS A 188 -0.49 21.68 -11.48
C CYS A 188 0.67 22.67 -11.27
N ASN A 189 1.64 22.75 -12.20
CA ASN A 189 2.76 23.69 -12.24
C ASN A 189 3.38 24.02 -10.85
N MET A 190 3.90 22.99 -10.17
CA MET A 190 4.50 23.10 -8.84
C MET A 190 5.74 24.01 -8.85
N SER A 191 5.80 24.96 -7.91
CA SER A 191 6.99 25.79 -7.69
C SER A 191 8.15 24.97 -7.11
N THR A 192 9.37 25.49 -7.21
CA THR A 192 10.59 24.88 -6.64
C THR A 192 10.51 24.63 -5.13
N ASP A 193 9.68 25.40 -4.43
CA ASP A 193 9.43 25.28 -2.99
C ASP A 193 8.33 24.26 -2.65
N GLY A 194 7.83 23.53 -3.66
CA GLY A 194 6.79 22.51 -3.51
C GLY A 194 5.39 23.07 -3.27
N HIS A 195 5.14 24.34 -3.55
CA HIS A 195 3.82 24.97 -3.46
C HIS A 195 3.08 24.93 -4.80
N VAL A 196 1.77 24.66 -4.74
CA VAL A 196 0.89 24.73 -5.91
C VAL A 196 0.37 26.17 -6.03
N PRO A 197 0.48 26.82 -7.20
CA PRO A 197 -0.08 28.15 -7.42
C PRO A 197 -1.60 28.18 -7.22
N ASP A 198 -2.11 29.28 -6.67
CA ASP A 198 -3.55 29.44 -6.42
C ASP A 198 -4.37 29.51 -7.73
N ASN A 199 -3.74 29.87 -8.85
CA ASN A 199 -4.36 29.90 -10.20
C ASN A 199 -4.46 28.53 -10.88
N SER A 200 -3.99 27.45 -10.26
CA SER A 200 -4.08 26.10 -10.82
C SER A 200 -5.51 25.55 -10.74
N ALA A 201 -5.79 24.48 -11.47
CA ALA A 201 -7.10 23.84 -11.44
C ALA A 201 -7.46 23.39 -10.01
N SER A 202 -8.72 23.55 -9.61
CA SER A 202 -9.19 23.26 -8.24
C SER A 202 -8.88 21.83 -7.76
N TRP A 203 -8.88 20.87 -8.67
CA TRP A 203 -8.53 19.47 -8.37
C TRP A 203 -7.06 19.26 -8.01
N CYS A 204 -6.14 20.18 -8.34
CA CYS A 204 -4.73 20.10 -7.93
C CYS A 204 -4.54 20.22 -6.41
N HIS A 205 -5.49 20.87 -5.74
CA HIS A 205 -5.50 21.05 -4.28
C HIS A 205 -6.36 20.02 -3.54
N ALA A 206 -7.11 19.19 -4.28
CA ALA A 206 -7.98 18.19 -3.68
C ALA A 206 -7.17 17.20 -2.83
N PRO A 207 -7.64 16.80 -1.64
CA PRO A 207 -7.03 15.71 -0.91
C PRO A 207 -7.45 14.35 -1.50
N PHE A 208 -6.58 13.35 -1.43
CA PHE A 208 -6.86 12.01 -1.92
C PHE A 208 -5.96 10.97 -1.24
N ASP A 209 -6.54 9.87 -0.79
CA ASP A 209 -5.81 8.79 -0.12
C ASP A 209 -5.59 7.58 -1.06
N PRO A 210 -4.33 7.27 -1.46
CA PRO A 210 -4.03 6.10 -2.29
C PRO A 210 -4.17 4.76 -1.53
N GLU A 211 -4.28 4.81 -0.21
CA GLU A 211 -4.45 3.64 0.66
C GLU A 211 -5.88 3.50 1.19
N GLY A 212 -6.83 4.14 0.50
CA GLY A 212 -8.25 4.19 0.84
C GLY A 212 -8.97 2.83 0.88
N VAL A 213 -10.26 2.89 1.22
CA VAL A 213 -11.11 1.72 1.48
C VAL A 213 -11.16 0.80 0.27
N LEU A 214 -11.41 1.38 -0.91
CA LEU A 214 -11.57 0.60 -2.14
C LEU A 214 -10.28 -0.11 -2.55
N SER A 215 -9.13 0.56 -2.38
CA SER A 215 -7.81 -0.01 -2.66
C SER A 215 -7.42 -1.15 -1.70
N SER A 216 -8.08 -1.24 -0.54
CA SER A 216 -7.85 -2.32 0.43
C SER A 216 -8.45 -3.65 -0.05
N LEU A 217 -9.47 -3.62 -0.92
CA LEU A 217 -10.03 -4.82 -1.55
C LEU A 217 -9.02 -5.48 -2.49
N THR A 218 -8.39 -4.71 -3.38
CA THR A 218 -7.35 -5.23 -4.29
C THR A 218 -6.08 -5.63 -3.53
N ALA A 219 -5.79 -5.00 -2.40
CA ALA A 219 -4.74 -5.44 -1.50
C ALA A 219 -5.01 -6.84 -0.91
N ALA A 220 -6.25 -7.12 -0.49
CA ALA A 220 -6.66 -8.44 -0.02
C ALA A 220 -6.55 -9.50 -1.13
N VAL A 221 -6.98 -9.17 -2.36
CA VAL A 221 -6.81 -10.07 -3.52
C VAL A 221 -5.33 -10.38 -3.78
N THR A 222 -4.45 -9.37 -3.69
CA THR A 222 -3.00 -9.58 -3.83
C THR A 222 -2.44 -10.52 -2.75
N CYS A 223 -2.90 -10.39 -1.51
CA CYS A 223 -2.55 -11.34 -0.44
C CYS A 223 -3.06 -12.76 -0.73
N ILE A 224 -4.28 -12.92 -1.25
CA ILE A 224 -4.82 -14.23 -1.63
C ILE A 224 -4.02 -14.84 -2.79
N ILE A 225 -3.60 -14.04 -3.77
CA ILE A 225 -2.71 -14.51 -4.86
C ILE A 225 -1.39 -15.03 -4.27
N GLY A 226 -0.77 -14.28 -3.35
CA GLY A 226 0.44 -14.72 -2.65
C GLY A 226 0.24 -16.00 -1.83
N LEU A 227 -0.92 -16.16 -1.19
CA LEU A 227 -1.29 -17.37 -0.44
C LEU A 227 -1.20 -18.62 -1.33
N GLN A 228 -1.60 -18.53 -2.61
CA GLN A 228 -1.49 -19.65 -3.56
C GLN A 228 -0.04 -20.07 -3.83
N TYR A 229 0.90 -19.12 -3.89
CA TYR A 229 2.32 -19.45 -4.01
C TYR A 229 2.83 -20.19 -2.77
N GLY A 230 2.42 -19.76 -1.59
CA GLY A 230 2.77 -20.43 -0.34
C GLY A 230 2.19 -21.85 -0.23
N HIS A 231 0.99 -22.10 -0.76
CA HIS A 231 0.45 -23.46 -0.86
C HIS A 231 1.24 -24.36 -1.80
N LEU A 232 1.62 -23.85 -2.96
CA LEU A 232 2.49 -24.56 -3.91
C LEU A 232 3.82 -24.92 -3.25
N LEU A 233 4.43 -23.99 -2.52
CA LEU A 233 5.66 -24.24 -1.74
C LEU A 233 5.44 -25.34 -0.68
N ALA A 234 4.35 -25.26 0.07
CA ALA A 234 4.11 -26.15 1.21
C ALA A 234 3.72 -27.58 0.81
N HIS A 235 3.15 -27.77 -0.39
CA HIS A 235 2.57 -29.04 -0.84
C HIS A 235 3.46 -29.79 -1.83
N LEU A 236 4.00 -29.13 -2.85
CA LEU A 236 4.90 -29.77 -3.82
C LEU A 236 6.27 -29.89 -3.18
N GLN A 237 6.92 -31.05 -3.25
CA GLN A 237 8.30 -31.22 -2.75
C GLN A 237 9.33 -30.92 -3.85
N ASP A 238 8.98 -31.18 -5.11
CA ASP A 238 9.88 -31.01 -6.25
C ASP A 238 10.10 -29.54 -6.64
N HIS A 239 11.37 -29.17 -6.85
CA HIS A 239 11.78 -27.82 -7.28
C HIS A 239 11.28 -27.49 -8.69
N LYS A 240 11.39 -28.43 -9.63
CA LYS A 240 11.00 -28.20 -11.03
C LYS A 240 9.50 -27.98 -11.14
N GLY A 241 8.70 -28.82 -10.49
CA GLY A 241 7.25 -28.71 -10.48
C GLY A 241 6.70 -27.48 -9.74
N ARG A 242 7.43 -26.91 -8.77
CA ARG A 242 7.12 -25.61 -8.16
C ARG A 242 7.36 -24.47 -9.15
N MET A 243 8.54 -24.48 -9.77
CA MET A 243 8.96 -23.44 -10.71
C MET A 243 8.04 -23.36 -11.92
N GLU A 244 7.72 -24.50 -12.54
CA GLU A 244 6.83 -24.54 -13.70
C GLU A 244 5.46 -23.93 -13.40
N LYS A 245 4.86 -24.27 -12.24
CA LYS A 245 3.55 -23.74 -11.85
C LYS A 245 3.60 -22.26 -11.50
N TRP A 246 4.64 -21.81 -10.79
CA TRP A 246 4.79 -20.39 -10.46
C TRP A 246 5.05 -19.53 -11.68
N THR A 247 5.90 -19.96 -12.60
CA THR A 247 6.19 -19.19 -13.82
C THR A 247 4.98 -19.16 -14.74
N LEU A 248 4.29 -20.30 -14.94
CA LEU A 248 3.06 -20.37 -15.72
C LEU A 248 1.97 -19.45 -15.15
N PHE A 249 1.77 -19.50 -13.84
CA PHE A 249 0.76 -18.67 -13.18
C PHE A 249 1.12 -17.18 -13.21
N SER A 250 2.38 -16.82 -12.95
CA SER A 250 2.84 -15.42 -13.05
C SER A 250 2.69 -14.86 -14.46
N PHE A 251 3.09 -15.64 -15.47
CA PHE A 251 3.01 -15.23 -16.87
C PHE A 251 1.55 -15.06 -17.31
N SER A 252 0.66 -15.97 -16.90
CA SER A 252 -0.77 -15.86 -17.17
C SER A 252 -1.37 -14.58 -16.57
N LEU A 253 -1.04 -14.25 -15.31
CA LEU A 253 -1.48 -12.99 -14.70
C LEU A 253 -0.91 -11.75 -15.41
N LEU A 254 0.35 -11.81 -15.86
CA LEU A 254 0.99 -10.72 -16.59
C LEU A 254 0.26 -10.44 -17.91
N VAL A 255 0.00 -11.49 -18.69
CA VAL A 255 -0.71 -11.40 -19.97
C VAL A 255 -2.10 -10.84 -19.77
N VAL A 256 -2.88 -11.37 -18.83
CA VAL A 256 -4.24 -10.86 -18.53
C VAL A 256 -4.19 -9.40 -18.06
N GLY A 257 -3.25 -9.05 -17.18
CA GLY A 257 -3.09 -7.67 -16.70
C GLY A 257 -2.74 -6.67 -17.81
N LEU A 258 -1.85 -7.05 -18.73
CA LEU A 258 -1.49 -6.23 -19.89
C LEU A 258 -2.64 -6.12 -20.89
N LEU A 259 -3.37 -7.20 -21.15
CA LEU A 259 -4.55 -7.16 -22.02
C LEU A 259 -5.60 -6.19 -21.46
N LEU A 260 -5.88 -6.23 -20.16
CA LEU A 260 -6.81 -5.29 -19.52
C LEU A 260 -6.32 -3.84 -19.60
N ALA A 261 -5.01 -3.61 -19.47
CA ALA A 261 -4.43 -2.29 -19.64
C ALA A 261 -4.62 -1.73 -21.06
N VAL A 262 -4.59 -2.59 -22.07
CA VAL A 262 -4.84 -2.21 -23.48
C VAL A 262 -6.33 -2.01 -23.75
N ILE A 263 -7.21 -2.83 -23.17
CA ILE A 263 -8.66 -2.78 -23.41
C ILE A 263 -9.31 -1.54 -22.79
N GLY A 264 -8.79 -1.01 -21.68
CA GLY A 264 -9.29 0.25 -21.12
C GLY A 264 -9.14 0.47 -19.62
N ASP A 265 -8.53 -0.44 -18.85
CA ASP A 265 -8.23 -0.22 -17.42
C ASP A 265 -6.80 0.33 -17.25
N PRO A 266 -6.60 1.66 -17.23
CA PRO A 266 -5.26 2.26 -17.16
C PRO A 266 -4.52 1.82 -15.91
N VAL A 267 -3.20 1.60 -16.07
CA VAL A 267 -2.32 1.19 -14.98
C VAL A 267 -2.12 2.34 -14.00
N ASN A 268 -3.04 2.48 -13.05
CA ASN A 268 -3.03 3.54 -12.04
C ASN A 268 -2.66 2.99 -10.65
N LYS A 269 -1.48 3.40 -10.19
CA LYS A 269 -0.94 3.04 -8.87
C LYS A 269 -1.76 3.61 -7.71
N SER A 270 -2.25 4.84 -7.83
CA SER A 270 -2.97 5.54 -6.75
C SER A 270 -4.33 4.93 -6.46
N LEU A 271 -5.01 4.41 -7.49
CA LEU A 271 -6.30 3.71 -7.34
C LEU A 271 -6.13 2.21 -7.03
N TYR A 272 -4.91 1.70 -7.14
CA TYR A 272 -4.62 0.27 -7.16
C TYR A 272 -5.55 -0.49 -8.11
N THR A 273 -5.61 -0.01 -9.36
CA THR A 273 -6.44 -0.57 -10.46
C THR A 273 -6.23 -2.07 -10.61
N PHE A 274 -7.24 -2.75 -11.17
CA PHE A 274 -7.23 -4.19 -11.28
C PHE A 274 -6.12 -4.66 -12.25
N SER A 275 -5.92 -3.97 -13.38
CA SER A 275 -4.78 -4.20 -14.29
C SER A 275 -3.43 -4.03 -13.58
N TYR A 276 -3.24 -2.94 -12.83
CA TYR A 276 -2.03 -2.71 -12.04
C TYR A 276 -1.81 -3.79 -10.97
N MET A 277 -2.88 -4.25 -10.31
CA MET A 277 -2.82 -5.33 -9.33
C MET A 277 -2.36 -6.65 -9.94
N LEU A 278 -2.89 -7.03 -11.10
CA LEU A 278 -2.47 -8.25 -11.79
C LEU A 278 -1.01 -8.17 -12.27
N ILE A 279 -0.63 -7.05 -12.90
CA ILE A 279 0.75 -6.84 -13.38
C ILE A 279 1.74 -6.87 -12.21
N THR A 280 1.40 -6.23 -11.09
CA THR A 280 2.29 -6.20 -9.91
C THR A 280 2.33 -7.52 -9.14
N SER A 281 1.23 -8.28 -9.14
CA SER A 281 1.23 -9.64 -8.57
C SER A 281 2.05 -10.60 -9.43
N ALA A 282 1.96 -10.46 -10.76
CA ALA A 282 2.77 -11.22 -11.70
C ALA A 282 4.26 -10.92 -11.55
N SER A 283 4.65 -9.64 -11.47
CA SER A 283 6.05 -9.28 -11.25
C SER A 283 6.55 -9.75 -9.89
N ALA A 284 5.73 -9.68 -8.83
CA ALA A 284 6.07 -10.26 -7.53
C ALA A 284 6.28 -11.78 -7.61
N GLY A 285 5.43 -12.51 -8.35
CA GLY A 285 5.58 -13.94 -8.59
C GLY A 285 6.84 -14.32 -9.39
N ILE A 286 7.18 -13.55 -10.42
CA ILE A 286 8.42 -13.73 -11.20
C ILE A 286 9.64 -13.48 -10.32
N THR A 287 9.66 -12.37 -9.56
CA THR A 287 10.74 -12.06 -8.64
C THR A 287 10.87 -13.12 -7.55
N TYR A 288 9.75 -13.59 -7.00
CA TYR A 288 9.74 -14.68 -6.03
C TYR A 288 10.35 -15.96 -6.60
N SER A 289 9.97 -16.32 -7.83
CA SER A 289 10.51 -17.49 -8.53
C SER A 289 12.01 -17.36 -8.81
N ALA A 290 12.47 -16.18 -9.21
CA ALA A 290 13.88 -15.90 -9.45
C ALA A 290 14.71 -15.97 -8.15
N LEU A 291 14.22 -15.38 -7.06
CA LEU A 291 14.88 -15.43 -5.75
C LEU A 291 14.90 -16.87 -5.19
N TYR A 292 13.83 -17.63 -5.39
CA TYR A 292 13.78 -19.04 -5.03
C TYR A 292 14.85 -19.86 -5.76
N LEU A 293 15.00 -19.69 -7.09
CA LEU A 293 16.07 -20.33 -7.83
C LEU A 293 17.46 -19.94 -7.30
N LEU A 294 17.69 -18.64 -7.08
CA LEU A 294 18.97 -18.12 -6.63
C LEU A 294 19.38 -18.67 -5.25
N VAL A 295 18.43 -18.73 -4.31
CA VAL A 295 18.69 -19.07 -2.90
C VAL A 295 18.55 -20.57 -2.63
N ASP A 296 17.48 -21.20 -3.09
CA ASP A 296 17.13 -22.57 -2.73
C ASP A 296 17.66 -23.61 -3.73
N VAL A 297 17.95 -23.22 -4.99
CA VAL A 297 18.48 -24.16 -6.01
C VAL A 297 19.97 -23.95 -6.25
N TYR A 298 20.42 -22.70 -6.45
CA TYR A 298 21.83 -22.37 -6.68
C TYR A 298 22.63 -22.07 -5.41
N GLU A 299 21.97 -22.04 -4.24
CA GLU A 299 22.59 -21.87 -2.92
C GLU A 299 23.48 -20.61 -2.75
N TYR A 300 23.19 -19.50 -3.45
CA TYR A 300 23.93 -18.23 -3.32
C TYR A 300 23.58 -17.45 -2.04
N ARG A 301 23.70 -18.09 -0.87
CA ARG A 301 23.26 -17.54 0.43
C ARG A 301 24.07 -16.32 0.90
N CYS A 302 25.33 -16.21 0.51
CA CYS A 302 26.20 -15.09 0.91
C CYS A 302 25.67 -13.74 0.37
N LEU A 303 25.25 -13.71 -0.90
CA LEU A 303 24.71 -12.50 -1.54
C LEU A 303 23.40 -12.04 -0.88
N THR A 304 22.61 -12.98 -0.37
CA THR A 304 21.28 -12.69 0.18
C THR A 304 21.26 -12.38 1.67
N PHE A 305 22.40 -12.47 2.38
CA PHE A 305 22.47 -12.21 3.82
C PHE A 305 21.96 -10.80 4.20
N VAL A 306 22.33 -9.78 3.42
CA VAL A 306 21.85 -8.40 3.64
C VAL A 306 20.34 -8.29 3.45
N LEU A 307 19.81 -8.93 2.40
CA LEU A 307 18.37 -8.94 2.11
C LEU A 307 17.58 -9.67 3.20
N GLU A 308 18.11 -10.78 3.72
CA GLU A 308 17.52 -11.52 4.84
C GLU A 308 17.46 -10.67 6.11
N TRP A 309 18.55 -9.97 6.44
CA TRP A 309 18.60 -9.07 7.58
C TRP A 309 17.56 -7.94 7.46
N MET A 310 17.50 -7.29 6.31
CA MET A 310 16.50 -6.25 6.03
C MET A 310 15.07 -6.80 6.15
N GLY A 311 14.84 -8.04 5.70
CA GLY A 311 13.55 -8.72 5.81
C GLY A 311 13.10 -8.95 7.26
N LYS A 312 13.99 -9.49 8.11
CA LYS A 312 13.72 -9.75 9.54
C LYS A 312 13.43 -8.47 10.33
N HIS A 313 14.05 -7.35 9.95
CA HIS A 313 13.88 -6.05 10.60
C HIS A 313 12.97 -5.07 9.83
N SER A 314 12.19 -5.57 8.87
CA SER A 314 11.41 -4.74 7.94
C SER A 314 10.45 -3.74 8.62
N LEU A 315 9.77 -4.15 9.69
CA LEU A 315 8.85 -3.27 10.42
C LEU A 315 9.61 -2.15 11.16
N SER A 316 10.75 -2.45 11.79
CA SER A 316 11.58 -1.46 12.46
C SER A 316 12.15 -0.44 11.47
N ILE A 317 12.64 -0.91 10.32
CA ILE A 317 13.12 -0.06 9.23
C ILE A 317 11.99 0.84 8.72
N PHE A 318 10.79 0.27 8.52
CA PHE A 318 9.62 1.04 8.09
C PHE A 318 9.28 2.15 9.09
N VAL A 319 9.25 1.86 10.38
CA VAL A 319 8.98 2.85 11.42
C VAL A 319 10.04 3.96 11.37
N LEU A 320 11.32 3.60 11.37
CA LEU A 320 12.44 4.53 11.42
C LEU A 320 12.48 5.50 10.22
N VAL A 321 12.11 5.02 9.04
CA VAL A 321 12.00 5.85 7.83
C VAL A 321 10.73 6.70 7.85
N SER A 322 9.59 6.12 8.22
CA SER A 322 8.29 6.81 8.12
C SER A 322 8.09 7.89 9.18
N SER A 323 8.68 7.73 10.37
CA SER A 323 8.57 8.72 11.45
C SER A 323 9.58 9.87 11.33
N ASN A 324 10.33 9.96 10.21
CA ASN A 324 11.49 10.84 10.07
C ASN A 324 12.52 10.69 11.20
N LEU A 325 12.43 9.66 12.05
CA LEU A 325 13.32 9.47 13.17
C LEU A 325 14.76 9.37 12.67
N ALA A 326 14.99 8.64 11.58
CA ALA A 326 16.30 8.57 10.91
C ALA A 326 16.86 9.96 10.56
N VAL A 327 16.01 10.83 10.01
CA VAL A 327 16.40 12.19 9.62
C VAL A 327 16.71 13.02 10.87
N ILE A 328 15.89 12.89 11.91
CA ILE A 328 16.10 13.56 13.20
C ILE A 328 17.38 13.07 13.87
N THR A 329 17.71 11.77 13.85
CA THR A 329 18.97 11.28 14.44
C THR A 329 20.18 11.75 13.66
N ILE A 330 20.10 11.74 12.31
CA ILE A 330 21.21 12.17 11.45
C ILE A 330 21.42 13.69 11.54
N GLN A 331 20.34 14.48 11.60
CA GLN A 331 20.41 15.93 11.68
C GLN A 331 20.64 16.45 13.09
N GLY A 332 20.11 15.77 14.10
CA GLY A 332 20.28 16.12 15.52
C GLY A 332 21.68 15.85 16.07
N PHE A 333 22.50 15.08 15.34
CA PHE A 333 23.94 14.95 15.63
C PHE A 333 24.69 16.17 15.08
N CYS A 334 24.73 17.23 15.88
CA CYS A 334 25.43 18.48 15.58
C CYS A 334 26.75 18.54 16.35
N TRP A 335 27.83 18.99 15.71
CA TRP A 335 29.10 19.21 16.41
C TRP A 335 29.23 20.68 16.81
N ALA A 336 29.17 20.95 18.13
CA ALA A 336 29.30 22.24 18.79
C ALA A 336 28.21 23.31 18.48
N ALA A 337 27.70 23.41 17.25
CA ALA A 337 26.67 24.37 16.85
C ALA A 337 25.60 23.72 15.95
N PRO A 338 24.33 24.16 16.00
CA PRO A 338 23.22 23.57 15.25
C PRO A 338 23.30 23.75 13.72
N GLU A 339 24.24 24.57 13.24
CA GLU A 339 24.52 24.75 11.81
C GLU A 339 25.48 23.69 11.26
N ASN A 340 26.18 22.96 12.14
CA ASN A 340 27.24 22.02 11.79
C ASN A 340 26.75 20.56 11.88
N ASN A 341 25.64 20.29 11.19
CA ASN A 341 25.00 18.97 11.18
C ASN A 341 25.77 18.01 10.26
N MET A 342 25.72 16.71 10.54
CA MET A 342 26.39 15.67 9.73
C MET A 342 26.10 15.79 8.22
N ILE A 343 24.87 16.18 7.85
CA ILE A 343 24.50 16.38 6.43
C ILE A 343 25.24 17.57 5.83
N HIS A 344 25.33 18.70 6.55
CA HIS A 344 26.03 19.89 6.07
C HIS A 344 27.54 19.61 5.90
N TRP A 345 28.13 18.86 6.82
CA TRP A 345 29.50 18.37 6.71
C TRP A 345 29.70 17.43 5.51
N PHE A 346 28.76 16.51 5.26
CA PHE A 346 28.86 15.57 4.12
C PHE A 346 28.69 16.27 2.77
N VAL A 347 27.69 17.16 2.65
CA VAL A 347 27.41 17.95 1.44
C VAL A 347 28.57 18.91 1.13
N SER A 348 29.11 19.61 2.13
CA SER A 348 30.27 20.49 1.93
C SER A 348 31.52 19.74 1.48
N ARG A 349 31.68 18.47 1.89
CA ARG A 349 32.86 17.66 1.58
C ARG A 349 32.80 16.87 0.27
N PHE A 350 31.60 16.48 -0.18
CA PHE A 350 31.43 15.60 -1.35
C PHE A 350 30.64 16.21 -2.52
N VAL A 351 29.79 17.22 -2.30
CA VAL A 351 28.94 17.79 -3.36
C VAL A 351 29.47 19.13 -3.87
N ARG A 352 30.35 19.80 -3.10
CA ARG A 352 30.96 21.10 -3.44
C ARG A 352 32.42 20.99 -3.93
N ARG A 353 32.82 19.85 -4.49
CA ARG A 353 34.10 19.69 -5.20
C ARG A 353 33.88 19.51 -6.68
#